data_AF-A0A9W8ZR60-F1
#
_entry.id   AF-A0A9W8ZR60-F1
#
_cell.length_a   1.000
_cell.length_b   1.000
_cell.length_c   1.000
_cell.angle_alpha   90.00
_cell.angle_beta   90.00
_cell.angle_gamma   90.00
#
_symmetry.space_group_name_H-M   'P 1'
#
loop_
_entity.id
_entity.type
_entity.pdbx_description
1 polymer ?
#
loop_
_entity_poly.entity_id
_entity_poly.type
_entity_poly.pdbx_seq_one_letter_code
_entity_poly.pdbx_strand_id
1 'polypeptide(L)'
;HRKLAWEMLHNAVVGPIDVENAYFTAFIKGFLLPCSTGVDLVDIVRSFFGGAEEFVRTAEISTIRGFDSLNIRIVVSIGNQSLDELADAFSNAGPNFAGRIFQDIVKDFLIGIGAPCPELFAGIVDRLSPEVKASLTGLQSPTFRMRLMCWAATGATRVLRDSNPMQIILVEDDDSLYLPEDLNSPGLREAYLSSGSYTYDPNTEVKDAQIAIHHWLFMQMLDSIGTYNML
;
A
#
# COMPACT_ATOMS: atom_id res chain seq x y z
N HIS A 1 -3.10 33.93 11.02
CA HIS A 1 -3.77 33.02 11.97
C HIS A 1 -4.75 32.08 11.27
N ARG A 2 -5.93 32.50 10.79
CA ARG A 2 -6.88 31.59 10.09
C ARG A 2 -6.32 30.95 8.81
N LYS A 3 -5.65 31.73 7.95
CA LYS A 3 -5.03 31.23 6.71
C LYS A 3 -3.91 30.21 6.99
N LEU A 4 -3.10 30.47 8.01
CA LEU A 4 -2.04 29.57 8.46
C LEU A 4 -2.60 28.27 9.06
N ALA A 5 -3.64 28.37 9.91
CA ALA A 5 -4.30 27.19 10.48
C ALA A 5 -4.92 26.31 9.38
N TRP A 6 -5.46 26.92 8.33
CA TRP A 6 -5.97 26.22 7.16
C TRP A 6 -4.88 25.57 6.31
N GLU A 7 -3.77 26.26 6.06
CA GLU A 7 -2.61 25.67 5.39
C GLU A 7 -2.03 24.49 6.18
N MET A 8 -1.99 24.59 7.52
CA MET A 8 -1.60 23.48 8.40
C MET A 8 -2.60 22.32 8.32
N LEU A 9 -3.91 22.59 8.35
CA LEU A 9 -4.98 21.60 8.21
C LEU A 9 -4.92 20.89 6.85
N HIS A 10 -4.73 21.65 5.78
CA HIS A 10 -4.58 21.17 4.42
C HIS A 10 -3.37 20.25 4.30
N ASN A 11 -2.19 20.70 4.73
CA ASN A 11 -0.96 19.94 4.62
C ASN A 11 -0.98 18.69 5.52
N ALA A 12 -1.69 18.75 6.64
CA ALA A 12 -1.97 17.63 7.53
C ALA A 12 -2.89 16.56 6.89
N VAL A 13 -3.81 16.97 6.00
CA VAL A 13 -4.87 16.10 5.47
C VAL A 13 -4.59 15.59 4.07
N VAL A 14 -4.21 16.51 3.19
CA VAL A 14 -4.09 16.33 1.74
C VAL A 14 -2.61 16.21 1.35
N GLY A 15 -1.69 16.60 2.23
CA GLY A 15 -0.27 16.72 1.92
C GLY A 15 0.05 18.04 1.20
N PRO A 16 1.30 18.24 0.77
CA PRO A 16 1.76 19.49 0.13
C PRO A 16 1.34 19.55 -1.35
N ILE A 17 0.09 19.18 -1.67
CA ILE A 17 -0.47 19.33 -3.01
C ILE A 17 -0.73 20.82 -3.27
N ASP A 18 -0.43 21.26 -4.49
CA ASP A 18 -0.63 22.64 -4.90
C ASP A 18 -2.12 23.00 -4.85
N VAL A 19 -2.47 23.97 -3.99
CA VAL A 19 -3.86 24.36 -3.66
C VAL A 19 -4.55 25.01 -4.87
N GLU A 20 -3.81 25.25 -5.96
CA GLU A 20 -4.27 25.87 -7.20
C GLU A 20 -5.02 24.91 -8.14
N ASN A 21 -5.16 23.61 -7.79
CA ASN A 21 -5.97 22.69 -8.59
C ASN A 21 -7.45 23.18 -8.64
N ALA A 22 -8.00 23.32 -9.84
CA ALA A 22 -9.36 23.81 -10.07
C ALA A 22 -10.44 22.93 -9.40
N TYR A 23 -10.23 21.60 -9.36
CA TYR A 23 -11.11 20.67 -8.65
C TYR A 23 -11.03 20.85 -7.14
N PHE A 24 -9.82 21.08 -6.62
CA PHE A 24 -9.64 21.37 -5.20
C PHE A 24 -10.28 22.71 -4.82
N THR A 25 -10.09 23.74 -5.64
CA THR A 25 -10.76 25.04 -5.47
C THR A 25 -12.28 24.91 -5.53
N ALA A 26 -12.82 24.09 -6.43
CA ALA A 26 -14.25 23.83 -6.53
C ALA A 26 -14.78 23.03 -5.32
N PHE A 27 -14.03 22.03 -4.86
CA PHE A 27 -14.31 21.28 -3.63
C PHE A 27 -14.34 22.20 -2.43
N ILE A 28 -13.32 23.04 -2.22
CA ILE A 28 -13.28 24.04 -1.13
C ILE A 28 -14.43 25.04 -1.24
N LYS A 29 -14.74 25.54 -2.43
CA LYS A 29 -15.90 26.42 -2.63
C LYS A 29 -17.21 25.72 -2.27
N GLY A 30 -17.37 24.45 -2.65
CA GLY A 30 -18.52 23.62 -2.27
C GLY A 30 -18.60 23.38 -0.76
N PHE A 31 -17.46 23.20 -0.10
CA PHE A 31 -17.34 23.01 1.35
C PHE A 31 -17.65 24.27 2.17
N LEU A 32 -17.48 25.46 1.57
CA LEU A 32 -17.85 26.75 2.18
C LEU A 32 -19.30 27.16 1.89
N LEU A 33 -20.05 26.37 1.13
CA LEU A 33 -21.47 26.64 0.92
C LEU A 33 -22.24 26.38 2.22
N PRO A 34 -23.23 27.23 2.56
CA PRO A 34 -24.11 26.97 3.68
C PRO A 34 -24.82 25.62 3.50
N CYS A 35 -24.68 24.71 4.46
CA CYS A 35 -25.51 23.51 4.48
C CYS A 35 -26.97 23.92 4.76
N SER A 36 -27.92 23.14 4.25
CA SER A 36 -29.37 23.38 4.46
C SER A 36 -29.77 23.41 5.95
N THR A 37 -28.90 22.93 6.84
CA THR A 37 -29.05 22.91 8.30
C THR A 37 -28.44 24.13 9.01
N GLY A 38 -27.79 25.06 8.29
CA GLY A 38 -27.16 26.27 8.87
C GLY A 38 -25.80 26.03 9.55
N VAL A 39 -25.25 24.82 9.45
CA VAL A 39 -23.89 24.46 9.93
C VAL A 39 -22.89 24.85 8.85
N ASP A 40 -21.83 25.59 9.20
CA ASP A 40 -20.71 25.87 8.31
C ASP A 40 -19.52 24.91 8.55
N LEU A 41 -18.55 24.88 7.64
CA LEU A 41 -17.37 24.02 7.79
C LEU A 41 -16.51 24.39 9.01
N VAL A 42 -16.52 25.65 9.44
CA VAL A 42 -15.81 26.06 10.65
C VAL A 42 -16.41 25.32 11.85
N ASP A 43 -17.72 25.10 11.86
CA ASP A 43 -18.41 24.28 12.86
C ASP A 43 -18.09 22.79 12.73
N ILE A 44 -17.87 22.27 11.51
CA ILE A 44 -17.42 20.88 11.28
C ILE A 44 -15.98 20.67 11.77
N VAL A 45 -15.05 21.59 11.48
CA VAL A 45 -13.67 21.53 11.98
C VAL A 45 -13.66 21.67 13.51
N ARG A 46 -14.54 22.49 14.08
CA ARG A 46 -14.75 22.59 15.54
C ARG A 46 -15.42 21.35 16.14
N SER A 47 -16.16 20.59 15.34
CA SER A 47 -16.79 19.33 15.75
C SER A 47 -15.82 18.15 15.79
N PHE A 48 -14.57 18.32 15.36
CA PHE A 48 -13.54 17.30 15.56
C PHE A 48 -13.44 17.04 17.06
N PHE A 49 -13.68 15.80 17.47
CA PHE A 49 -13.69 15.45 18.88
C PHE A 49 -12.30 15.74 19.48
N GLY A 50 -12.24 16.63 20.48
CA GLY A 50 -10.98 17.14 21.05
C GLY A 50 -10.43 18.44 20.42
N GLY A 51 -11.11 19.00 19.43
CA GLY A 51 -10.80 20.29 18.83
C GLY A 51 -9.54 20.32 17.94
N ALA A 52 -9.03 21.53 17.70
CA ALA A 52 -7.92 21.74 16.76
C ALA A 52 -6.59 21.11 17.21
N GLU A 53 -6.33 21.03 18.52
CA GLU A 53 -5.12 20.37 19.05
C GLU A 53 -5.16 18.86 18.81
N GLU A 54 -6.29 18.22 19.09
CA GLU A 54 -6.49 16.79 18.84
C GLU A 54 -6.44 16.48 17.35
N PHE A 55 -6.93 17.40 16.50
CA PHE A 55 -6.80 17.30 15.06
C PHE A 55 -5.33 17.34 14.61
N VAL A 56 -4.55 18.34 15.05
CA VAL A 56 -3.12 18.46 14.68
C VAL A 56 -2.35 17.26 15.18
N ARG A 57 -2.65 16.80 16.40
CA ARG A 57 -2.10 15.57 16.97
C ARG A 57 -2.43 14.39 16.08
N THR A 58 -3.70 14.23 15.66
CA THR A 58 -4.17 13.16 14.76
C THR A 58 -3.43 13.17 13.43
N ALA A 59 -3.21 14.35 12.84
CA ALA A 59 -2.44 14.45 11.62
C ALA A 59 -0.95 14.09 11.81
N GLU A 60 -0.33 14.58 12.88
CA GLU A 60 1.06 14.30 13.19
C GLU A 60 1.28 12.80 13.41
N ILE A 61 0.38 12.16 14.15
CA ILE A 61 0.49 10.75 14.51
C ILE A 61 0.04 9.79 13.39
N SER A 62 -0.74 10.26 12.41
CA SER A 62 -1.04 9.51 11.18
C SER A 62 0.11 9.51 10.18
N THR A 63 1.16 10.31 10.43
CA THR A 63 2.33 10.38 9.55
C THR A 63 3.17 9.11 9.69
N ILE A 64 3.46 8.46 8.56
CA ILE A 64 4.36 7.32 8.49
C ILE A 64 5.80 7.81 8.63
N ARG A 65 6.42 7.54 9.78
CA ARG A 65 7.82 7.90 10.07
C ARG A 65 8.78 6.72 9.91
N GLY A 66 8.25 5.50 9.96
CA GLY A 66 9.01 4.27 9.84
C GLY A 66 8.09 3.05 9.83
N PHE A 67 8.66 1.85 9.77
CA PHE A 67 7.92 0.59 9.64
C PHE A 67 6.87 0.43 10.75
N ASP A 68 7.25 0.73 11.99
CA ASP A 68 6.38 0.62 13.17
C ASP A 68 5.16 1.54 13.11
N SER A 69 5.17 2.57 12.26
CA SER A 69 4.00 3.43 12.03
C SER A 69 2.85 2.67 11.37
N LEU A 70 3.13 1.67 10.52
CA LEU A 70 2.12 0.99 9.71
C LEU A 70 1.19 0.06 10.50
N ASN A 71 1.56 -0.31 11.74
CA ASN A 71 0.82 -1.28 12.55
C ASN A 71 0.47 -2.56 11.75
N ILE A 72 1.47 -3.13 11.07
CA ILE A 72 1.30 -4.33 10.26
C ILE A 72 1.38 -5.58 11.14
N ARG A 73 0.44 -6.49 10.93
CA ARG A 73 0.48 -7.86 11.44
C ARG A 73 0.67 -8.81 10.27
N ILE A 74 1.78 -9.55 10.26
CA ILE A 74 2.02 -10.61 9.29
C ILE A 74 1.48 -11.92 9.88
N VAL A 75 0.64 -12.60 9.12
CA VAL A 75 0.01 -13.87 9.49
C VAL A 75 0.49 -14.92 8.50
N VAL A 76 1.01 -16.02 9.01
CA VAL A 76 1.45 -17.16 8.21
C VAL A 76 0.40 -18.24 8.38
N SER A 77 -0.36 -18.51 7.32
CA SER A 77 -1.49 -19.42 7.29
C SER A 77 -1.28 -20.53 6.25
N ILE A 78 -0.09 -21.10 6.25
CA ILE A 78 0.30 -22.22 5.38
C ILE A 78 0.75 -23.41 6.23
N GLY A 79 0.69 -24.62 5.65
CA GLY A 79 1.08 -25.86 6.30
C GLY A 79 2.58 -25.95 6.56
N ASN A 80 2.97 -26.83 7.49
CA ASN A 80 4.39 -27.02 7.85
C ASN A 80 5.23 -27.47 6.66
N GLN A 81 4.69 -28.31 5.79
CA GLN A 81 5.41 -28.75 4.59
C GLN A 81 5.73 -27.58 3.66
N SER A 82 4.75 -26.73 3.35
CA SER A 82 4.97 -25.55 2.50
C SER A 82 5.87 -24.51 3.18
N LEU A 83 5.89 -24.45 4.52
CA LEU A 83 6.86 -23.63 5.25
C LEU A 83 8.28 -24.14 5.08
N ASP A 84 8.49 -25.46 5.16
CA ASP A 84 9.79 -26.07 4.95
C ASP A 84 10.26 -25.85 3.50
N GLU A 85 9.36 -26.03 2.52
CA GLU A 85 9.64 -25.76 1.10
C GLU A 85 10.01 -24.28 0.85
N LEU A 86 9.32 -23.34 1.51
CA LEU A 86 9.66 -21.91 1.45
C LEU A 86 11.02 -21.62 2.08
N ALA A 87 11.33 -22.25 3.22
CA ALA A 87 12.63 -22.10 3.88
C ALA A 87 13.78 -22.67 3.04
N ASP A 88 13.54 -23.79 2.35
CA ASP A 88 14.48 -24.38 1.40
C ASP A 88 14.67 -23.47 0.19
N ALA A 89 13.58 -22.91 -0.36
CA ALA A 89 13.64 -21.95 -1.46
C ALA A 89 14.47 -20.71 -1.08
N PHE A 90 14.29 -20.16 0.13
CA PHE A 90 15.11 -19.06 0.64
C PHE A 90 16.57 -19.46 0.83
N SER A 91 16.84 -20.65 1.35
CA SER A 91 18.22 -21.14 1.49
C SER A 91 18.93 -21.28 0.13
N ASN A 92 18.19 -21.74 -0.89
CA ASN A 92 18.68 -21.91 -2.25
C ASN A 92 18.86 -20.58 -3.01
N ALA A 93 18.08 -19.56 -2.66
CA ALA A 93 18.17 -18.21 -3.24
C ALA A 93 19.48 -17.48 -2.87
N GLY A 94 20.23 -17.99 -1.90
CA GLY A 94 21.58 -17.54 -1.57
C GLY A 94 21.72 -16.93 -0.18
N PRO A 95 22.91 -16.41 0.17
CA PRO A 95 23.24 -16.00 1.53
C PRO A 95 22.41 -14.82 2.05
N ASN A 96 21.82 -14.02 1.16
CA ASN A 96 20.93 -12.92 1.54
C ASN A 96 19.57 -13.41 2.05
N PHE A 97 19.21 -14.67 1.81
CA PHE A 97 17.93 -15.28 2.19
C PHE A 97 18.05 -16.40 3.21
N ALA A 98 19.25 -16.99 3.35
CA ALA A 98 19.49 -18.07 4.29
C ALA A 98 19.06 -17.68 5.72
N GLY A 99 18.19 -18.50 6.32
CA GLY A 99 17.67 -18.31 7.68
C GLY A 99 16.65 -17.18 7.84
N ARG A 100 16.19 -16.56 6.75
CA ARG A 100 15.14 -15.53 6.79
C ARG A 100 13.76 -16.16 6.77
N ILE A 101 12.76 -15.42 7.24
CA ILE A 101 11.35 -15.77 7.11
C ILE A 101 10.60 -14.75 6.26
N PHE A 102 9.39 -15.09 5.83
CA PHE A 102 8.54 -14.22 4.99
C PHE A 102 8.41 -12.79 5.56
N GLN A 103 8.26 -12.68 6.88
CA GLN A 103 8.18 -11.39 7.56
C GLN A 103 9.43 -10.53 7.36
N ASP A 104 10.63 -11.13 7.33
CA ASP A 104 11.87 -10.38 7.12
C ASP A 104 11.90 -9.78 5.72
N ILE A 105 11.44 -10.52 4.72
CA ILE A 105 11.42 -10.07 3.32
C ILE A 105 10.46 -8.90 3.14
N VAL A 106 9.24 -9.00 3.69
CA VAL A 106 8.26 -7.91 3.66
C VAL A 106 8.80 -6.67 4.36
N LYS A 107 9.41 -6.85 5.55
CA LYS A 107 9.99 -5.75 6.31
C LYS A 107 11.11 -5.07 5.54
N ASP A 108 12.07 -5.84 5.03
CA ASP A 108 13.21 -5.35 4.25
C ASP A 108 12.75 -4.56 3.03
N PHE A 109 11.78 -5.12 2.30
CA PHE A 109 11.17 -4.43 1.19
C PHE A 109 10.57 -3.08 1.63
N LEU A 110 9.76 -3.04 2.69
CA LEU A 110 9.09 -1.80 3.13
C LEU A 110 10.06 -0.73 3.66
N ILE A 111 11.19 -1.12 4.24
CA ILE A 111 12.21 -0.17 4.74
C ILE A 111 13.23 0.26 3.67
N GLY A 112 13.05 -0.17 2.42
CA GLY A 112 13.87 0.31 1.31
C GLY A 112 15.03 -0.60 0.91
N ILE A 113 15.14 -1.82 1.47
CA ILE A 113 16.19 -2.78 1.10
C ILE A 113 15.80 -3.49 -0.22
N GLY A 114 16.80 -3.76 -1.06
CA GLY A 114 16.62 -4.36 -2.38
C GLY A 114 15.94 -3.44 -3.40
N ALA A 115 15.45 -4.01 -4.51
CA ALA A 115 14.72 -3.30 -5.57
C ALA A 115 13.51 -2.48 -5.02
N PRO A 116 13.13 -1.37 -5.66
CA PRO A 116 12.67 -1.37 -7.03
C PRO A 116 13.86 -1.09 -7.92
N CYS A 117 14.12 -2.00 -8.86
CA CYS A 117 15.06 -1.78 -9.94
C CYS A 117 14.64 -0.45 -10.60
N PRO A 118 15.41 0.65 -10.45
CA PRO A 118 15.04 1.95 -10.98
C PRO A 118 14.72 1.88 -12.47
N GLU A 119 15.38 0.95 -13.18
CA GLU A 119 15.16 0.63 -14.58
C GLU A 119 13.79 0.00 -14.85
N LEU A 120 13.36 -0.98 -14.03
CA LEU A 120 12.01 -1.57 -14.14
C LEU A 120 10.92 -0.55 -13.77
N PHE A 121 11.18 0.30 -12.77
CA PHE A 121 10.26 1.37 -12.41
C PHE A 121 10.12 2.41 -13.52
N ALA A 122 11.22 2.83 -14.14
CA ALA A 122 11.21 3.76 -15.27
C ALA A 122 10.37 3.23 -16.44
N GLY A 123 10.39 1.92 -16.70
CA GLY A 123 9.60 1.28 -17.75
C GLY A 123 8.08 1.28 -17.53
N ILE A 124 7.62 1.46 -16.28
CA ILE A 124 6.19 1.47 -15.94
C ILE A 124 5.68 2.85 -15.51
N VAL A 125 6.59 3.78 -15.14
CA VAL A 125 6.19 5.07 -14.57
C VAL A 125 5.24 5.82 -15.49
N ASP A 126 5.46 5.75 -16.80
CA ASP A 126 4.64 6.44 -17.80
C ASP A 126 3.20 5.91 -17.88
N ARG A 127 2.97 4.67 -17.45
CA ARG A 127 1.65 4.02 -17.47
C ARG A 127 0.78 4.39 -16.26
N LEU A 128 1.36 5.02 -15.24
CA LEU A 128 0.65 5.42 -14.03
C LEU A 128 -0.17 6.69 -14.27
N SER A 129 -1.31 6.82 -13.57
CA SER A 129 -2.14 8.02 -13.62
C SER A 129 -1.35 9.25 -13.12
N PRO A 130 -1.68 10.47 -13.57
CA PRO A 130 -1.04 11.70 -13.09
C PRO A 130 -1.05 11.85 -11.56
N GLU A 131 -2.12 11.42 -10.90
CA GLU A 131 -2.32 11.49 -9.45
C GLU A 131 -1.39 10.52 -8.72
N VAL A 132 -1.24 9.30 -9.26
CA VAL A 132 -0.27 8.32 -8.78
C VAL A 132 1.15 8.85 -8.99
N LYS A 133 1.49 9.34 -10.19
CA LYS A 133 2.81 9.95 -10.47
C LYS A 133 3.16 11.10 -9.52
N ALA A 134 2.20 12.00 -9.25
CA ALA A 134 2.39 13.12 -8.33
C ALA A 134 2.62 12.63 -6.89
N SER A 135 1.89 11.60 -6.46
CA SER A 135 2.03 10.97 -5.13
C SER A 135 3.31 10.13 -4.99
N LEU A 136 3.86 9.65 -6.11
CA LEU A 136 5.13 8.92 -6.16
C LEU A 136 6.36 9.85 -6.22
N THR A 137 6.17 11.17 -6.15
CA THR A 137 7.28 12.11 -5.96
C THR A 137 8.01 11.78 -4.65
N GLY A 138 9.33 11.62 -4.71
CA GLY A 138 10.13 11.20 -3.56
C GLY A 138 10.31 9.68 -3.40
N LEU A 139 10.51 8.95 -4.49
CA LEU A 139 10.98 7.54 -4.51
C LEU A 139 12.17 7.27 -3.58
N GLN A 140 13.03 8.27 -3.39
CA GLN A 140 14.20 8.21 -2.52
C GLN A 140 13.86 8.41 -1.04
N SER A 141 12.60 8.72 -0.70
CA SER A 141 12.18 8.83 0.69
C SER A 141 12.23 7.46 1.36
N PRO A 142 12.82 7.33 2.56
CA PRO A 142 12.88 6.04 3.27
C PRO A 142 11.47 5.50 3.61
N THR A 143 10.46 6.37 3.66
CA THR A 143 9.06 6.01 3.93
C THR A 143 8.22 5.79 2.66
N PHE A 144 8.83 5.91 1.47
CA PHE A 144 8.10 5.82 0.21
C PHE A 144 7.31 4.52 0.07
N ARG A 145 7.98 3.37 0.22
CA ARG A 145 7.34 2.05 0.07
C ARG A 145 6.30 1.78 1.16
N MET A 146 6.52 2.32 2.35
CA MET A 146 5.55 2.24 3.46
C MET A 146 4.27 3.02 3.15
N ARG A 147 4.40 4.25 2.63
CA ARG A 147 3.24 5.06 2.20
C ARG A 147 2.51 4.39 1.04
N LEU A 148 3.26 3.77 0.13
CA LEU A 148 2.71 3.02 -1.00
C LEU A 148 1.89 1.82 -0.52
N MET A 149 2.43 1.03 0.41
CA MET A 149 1.71 -0.09 1.04
C MET A 149 0.47 0.39 1.77
N CYS A 150 0.59 1.47 2.56
CA CYS A 150 -0.54 2.07 3.25
C CYS A 150 -1.65 2.47 2.27
N TRP A 151 -1.28 3.07 1.14
CA TRP A 151 -2.23 3.47 0.12
C TRP A 151 -2.87 2.26 -0.54
N ALA A 152 -2.10 1.26 -0.94
CA ALA A 152 -2.61 0.03 -1.53
C ALA A 152 -3.60 -0.70 -0.60
N ALA A 153 -3.34 -0.71 0.71
CA ALA A 153 -4.18 -1.43 1.66
C ALA A 153 -5.41 -0.63 2.13
N THR A 154 -5.33 0.70 2.19
CA THR A 154 -6.34 1.55 2.87
C THR A 154 -6.97 2.62 2.00
N GLY A 155 -6.45 2.83 0.78
CA GLY A 155 -6.80 4.00 -0.03
C GLY A 155 -6.16 5.31 0.46
N ALA A 156 -5.36 5.29 1.53
CA ALA A 156 -4.72 6.48 2.12
C ALA A 156 -3.20 6.33 2.28
N THR A 157 -2.45 7.40 2.01
CA THR A 157 -0.98 7.46 2.17
C THR A 157 -0.51 7.66 3.62
N ARG A 158 -1.42 7.52 4.59
CA ARG A 158 -1.24 7.81 6.02
C ARG A 158 -2.02 6.81 6.86
N VAL A 159 -1.57 6.61 8.09
CA VAL A 159 -2.13 5.59 8.99
C VAL A 159 -3.45 6.09 9.57
N LEU A 160 -4.50 5.32 9.36
CA LEU A 160 -5.80 5.52 10.01
C LEU A 160 -5.73 4.87 11.40
N ARG A 161 -5.94 5.64 12.46
CA ARG A 161 -5.72 5.17 13.85
C ARG A 161 -6.84 4.30 14.41
N ASP A 162 -8.02 4.33 13.80
CA ASP A 162 -9.21 3.68 14.36
C ASP A 162 -9.44 2.27 13.79
N SER A 163 -8.50 1.76 13.00
CA SER A 163 -8.63 0.47 12.31
C SER A 163 -7.79 -0.63 12.94
N ASN A 164 -8.28 -1.87 12.81
CA ASN A 164 -7.51 -3.09 13.01
C ASN A 164 -6.13 -2.99 12.33
N PRO A 165 -5.08 -3.66 12.88
CA PRO A 165 -3.78 -3.70 12.23
C PRO A 165 -3.92 -4.18 10.79
N MET A 166 -3.15 -3.58 9.89
CA MET A 166 -3.10 -4.04 8.50
C MET A 166 -2.55 -5.46 8.48
N GLN A 167 -3.24 -6.36 7.80
CA GLN A 167 -2.85 -7.76 7.76
C GLN A 167 -2.20 -8.09 6.43
N ILE A 168 -1.05 -8.75 6.49
CA ILE A 168 -0.43 -9.42 5.34
C ILE A 168 -0.48 -10.90 5.65
N ILE A 169 -1.27 -11.64 4.89
CA ILE A 169 -1.52 -13.06 5.14
C ILE A 169 -0.79 -13.85 4.04
N LEU A 170 0.13 -14.72 4.45
CA LEU A 170 0.72 -15.73 3.58
C LEU A 170 -0.21 -16.94 3.59
N VAL A 171 -0.69 -17.33 2.42
CA VAL A 171 -1.65 -18.42 2.21
C VAL A 171 -1.12 -19.40 1.16
N GLU A 172 -1.71 -20.60 1.11
CA GLU A 172 -1.38 -21.60 0.10
C GLU A 172 -2.10 -21.28 -1.22
N ASP A 173 -1.62 -21.86 -2.32
CA ASP A 173 -2.20 -21.69 -3.67
C ASP A 173 -3.66 -22.15 -3.76
N ASP A 174 -4.11 -22.91 -2.77
CA ASP A 174 -5.44 -23.48 -2.70
C ASP A 174 -6.39 -22.66 -1.79
N ASP A 175 -5.97 -21.48 -1.32
CA ASP A 175 -6.82 -20.61 -0.51
C ASP A 175 -8.06 -20.17 -1.30
N SER A 176 -9.23 -20.48 -0.74
CA SER A 176 -10.55 -20.21 -1.36
C SER A 176 -10.82 -18.75 -1.69
N LEU A 177 -10.13 -17.80 -1.03
CA LEU A 177 -10.30 -16.36 -1.29
C LEU A 177 -9.61 -15.91 -2.58
N TYR A 178 -8.63 -16.69 -3.06
CA TYR A 178 -7.85 -16.37 -4.25
C TYR A 178 -8.18 -17.28 -5.44
N LEU A 179 -9.07 -18.25 -5.24
CA LEU A 179 -9.61 -19.06 -6.32
C LEU A 179 -10.74 -18.31 -7.04
N PRO A 180 -10.73 -18.29 -8.38
CA PRO A 180 -11.88 -17.86 -9.17
C PRO A 180 -13.18 -18.56 -8.72
N GLU A 181 -14.30 -17.82 -8.65
CA GLU A 181 -15.58 -18.34 -8.12
C GLU A 181 -16.07 -19.60 -8.84
N ASP A 182 -15.74 -19.73 -10.13
CA ASP A 182 -16.03 -20.84 -11.03
C ASP A 182 -15.19 -22.10 -10.75
N LEU A 183 -14.12 -22.00 -9.94
CA LEU A 183 -13.22 -23.09 -9.58
C LEU A 183 -13.48 -23.67 -8.18
N ASN A 184 -14.55 -23.28 -7.50
CA ASN A 184 -14.93 -23.80 -6.18
C ASN A 184 -15.39 -25.27 -6.15
N SER A 185 -15.40 -25.97 -7.29
CA SER A 185 -15.70 -27.40 -7.32
C SER A 185 -14.43 -28.25 -7.21
N PRO A 186 -14.39 -29.30 -6.36
CA PRO A 186 -13.16 -30.02 -6.02
C PRO A 186 -12.38 -30.56 -7.23
N GLY A 187 -13.08 -31.04 -8.27
CA GLY A 187 -12.44 -31.59 -9.47
C GLY A 187 -11.89 -30.55 -10.45
N LEU A 188 -12.46 -29.33 -10.48
CA LEU A 188 -11.93 -28.22 -11.29
C LEU A 188 -10.76 -27.54 -10.58
N ARG A 189 -10.78 -27.47 -9.25
CA ARG A 189 -9.68 -26.94 -8.42
C ARG A 189 -8.39 -27.76 -8.59
N GLU A 190 -8.47 -29.09 -8.43
CA GLU A 190 -7.32 -29.97 -8.61
C GLU A 190 -6.80 -29.91 -10.06
N ALA A 191 -7.70 -29.86 -11.05
CA ALA A 191 -7.32 -29.72 -12.45
C ALA A 191 -6.66 -28.36 -12.74
N TYR A 192 -7.14 -27.27 -12.13
CA TYR A 192 -6.57 -25.93 -12.29
C TYR A 192 -5.17 -25.84 -11.69
N LEU A 193 -4.99 -26.27 -10.44
CA LEU A 193 -3.69 -26.33 -9.77
C LEU A 193 -2.70 -27.24 -10.53
N SER A 194 -3.19 -28.38 -11.05
CA SER A 194 -2.36 -29.33 -11.81
C SER A 194 -2.07 -28.88 -13.26
N SER A 195 -2.89 -27.98 -13.82
CA SER A 195 -2.77 -27.55 -15.22
C SER A 195 -1.58 -26.63 -15.48
N GLY A 196 -1.01 -26.02 -14.43
CA GLY A 196 0.11 -25.08 -14.58
C GLY A 196 -0.19 -23.97 -15.58
N SER A 197 -1.46 -23.54 -15.70
CA SER A 197 -1.94 -22.67 -16.79
C SER A 197 -1.30 -21.27 -16.83
N TYR A 198 -0.44 -20.95 -15.86
CA TYR A 198 0.55 -19.91 -16.02
C TYR A 198 1.80 -20.55 -16.59
N THR A 199 2.06 -20.35 -17.89
CA THR A 199 3.35 -20.65 -18.50
C THR A 199 4.40 -19.78 -17.81
N TYR A 200 4.92 -20.27 -16.69
CA TYR A 200 6.08 -19.73 -16.02
C TYR A 200 7.25 -19.87 -16.99
N ASP A 201 7.72 -18.73 -17.52
CA ASP A 201 8.89 -18.68 -18.40
C ASP A 201 10.12 -18.29 -17.56
N PRO A 202 10.95 -19.27 -17.15
CA PRO A 202 12.13 -19.00 -16.34
C PRO A 202 13.21 -18.20 -17.10
N ASN A 203 13.07 -18.01 -18.42
CA ASN A 203 14.06 -17.31 -19.24
C ASN A 203 13.90 -15.79 -19.19
N THR A 204 12.70 -15.30 -18.89
CA THR A 204 12.41 -13.86 -18.75
C THR A 204 12.44 -13.39 -17.29
N GLU A 205 12.55 -14.32 -16.34
CA GLU A 205 12.56 -14.00 -14.92
C GLU A 205 13.87 -13.34 -14.47
N VAL A 206 13.73 -12.43 -13.50
CA VAL A 206 14.88 -11.83 -12.84
C VAL A 206 15.59 -12.92 -12.03
N LYS A 207 16.82 -13.26 -12.42
CA LYS A 207 17.60 -14.35 -11.78
C LYS A 207 18.00 -14.07 -10.32
N ASP A 208 17.83 -12.82 -9.88
CA ASP A 208 17.97 -12.43 -8.49
C ASP A 208 16.59 -12.52 -7.81
N ALA A 209 16.43 -13.52 -6.94
CA ALA A 209 15.18 -13.77 -6.22
C ALA A 209 14.74 -12.58 -5.37
N GLN A 210 15.67 -11.77 -4.85
CA GLN A 210 15.34 -10.56 -4.10
C GLN A 210 14.72 -9.51 -4.99
N ILE A 211 15.33 -9.28 -6.15
CA ILE A 211 14.81 -8.33 -7.10
C ILE A 211 13.44 -8.81 -7.62
N ALA A 212 13.28 -10.10 -7.89
CA ALA A 212 12.01 -10.69 -8.33
C ALA A 212 10.89 -10.50 -7.30
N ILE A 213 11.10 -10.92 -6.04
CA ILE A 213 10.09 -10.81 -4.97
C ILE A 213 9.75 -9.35 -4.69
N HIS A 214 10.76 -8.49 -4.58
CA HIS A 214 10.54 -7.07 -4.31
C HIS A 214 9.83 -6.37 -5.48
N HIS A 215 10.16 -6.75 -6.72
CA HIS A 215 9.48 -6.23 -7.90
C HIS A 215 8.02 -6.69 -7.94
N TRP A 216 7.75 -7.96 -7.68
CA TRP A 216 6.39 -8.50 -7.58
C TRP A 216 5.57 -7.77 -6.51
N LEU A 217 6.08 -7.63 -5.28
CA LEU A 217 5.43 -6.88 -4.21
C LEU A 217 5.11 -5.44 -4.62
N PHE A 218 6.05 -4.80 -5.29
CA PHE A 218 5.89 -3.44 -5.79
C PHE A 218 4.78 -3.33 -6.84
N MET A 219 4.74 -4.26 -7.80
CA MET A 219 3.71 -4.29 -8.84
C MET A 219 2.31 -4.53 -8.25
N GLN A 220 2.19 -5.45 -7.30
CA GLN A 220 0.92 -5.75 -6.62
C GLN A 220 0.35 -4.51 -5.89
N MET A 221 1.21 -3.74 -5.21
CA MET A 221 0.78 -2.50 -4.57
C MET A 221 0.30 -1.46 -5.59
N LEU A 222 1.01 -1.31 -6.71
CA LEU A 222 0.60 -0.37 -7.77
C LEU A 222 -0.73 -0.77 -8.41
N ASP A 223 -0.93 -2.05 -8.68
CA ASP A 223 -2.17 -2.56 -9.26
C ASP A 223 -3.36 -2.38 -8.30
N SER A 224 -3.13 -2.64 -7.01
CA SER A 224 -4.11 -2.36 -5.96
C SER A 224 -4.50 -0.88 -5.97
N ILE A 225 -3.53 0.04 -6.00
CA ILE A 225 -3.79 1.49 -6.08
C ILE A 225 -4.54 1.87 -7.36
N GLY A 226 -4.18 1.27 -8.50
CA GLY A 226 -4.87 1.49 -9.77
C GLY A 226 -6.36 1.14 -9.69
N THR A 227 -6.68 0.03 -9.03
CA THR A 227 -8.06 -0.42 -8.79
C THR A 227 -8.85 0.60 -7.96
N TYR A 228 -8.24 1.23 -6.95
CA TYR A 228 -8.89 2.28 -6.14
C TYR A 228 -9.06 3.63 -6.86
N ASN A 229 -8.34 3.86 -7.97
CA ASN A 229 -8.35 5.12 -8.70
C ASN A 229 -9.06 5.04 -10.07
N MET A 230 -9.67 3.89 -10.40
CA MET A 230 -10.42 3.66 -11.65
C MET A 230 -11.95 3.82 -11.50
N LEU A 231 -12.41 4.64 -10.54
CA LEU A 231 -13.81 5.05 -10.38
C LEU A 231 -14.01 6.53 -10.75
#